data_AF-A0A286DW57-F1
#
_entry.id   AF-A0A286DW57-F1
#
_cell.length_a   1.000
_cell.length_b   1.000
_cell.length_c   1.000
_cell.angle_alpha   90.00
_cell.angle_beta   90.00
_cell.angle_gamma   90.00
#
_symmetry.space_group_name_H-M   'P 1'
#
loop_
_entity.id
_entity.type
_entity.pdbx_description
1 polymer ?
#
loop_
_entity_poly.entity_id
_entity_poly.type
_entity_poly.pdbx_seq_one_letter_code
_entity_poly.pdbx_strand_id
1 'polypeptide(L)'
;MARIASGDTTWVAVPFFLMRNFRHRCFFVRESDERASFQDLVGGRIGTDNWMASGDTWSRAAIREQGIGTDRFTWVCGPVEGVAEDRPQGNLPPNASMAPPGRGLRDMLLDGELDALMVPDPPRGFLEPDSPFRRLFRDFRSVEEAYYDRTGIWPGLHLAVVRRTVAEEHPGGTLTVTASRSVASAFGVGHGVHRETWTRIRPVDQLPRPHRRTTRLEPLRQQRLKPGPPRVRQITMPHEA
;
A
#
# COMPACT_ATOMS: atom_id res chain seq x y z
N MET A 1 2.69 -10.60 -4.28
CA MET A 1 3.74 -10.52 -3.25
C MET A 1 3.64 -11.66 -2.24
N ALA A 2 2.53 -11.79 -1.49
CA ALA A 2 2.38 -12.86 -0.49
C ALA A 2 2.63 -14.28 -1.03
N ARG A 3 2.08 -14.61 -2.21
CA ARG A 3 2.33 -15.91 -2.88
C ARG A 3 3.81 -16.18 -3.18
N ILE A 4 4.50 -15.21 -3.77
CA ILE A 4 5.95 -15.33 -4.02
C ILE A 4 6.72 -15.50 -2.71
N ALA A 5 6.35 -14.74 -1.66
CA ALA A 5 6.99 -14.84 -0.35
C ALA A 5 6.74 -16.21 0.33
N SER A 6 5.61 -16.86 0.06
CA SER A 6 5.33 -18.23 0.50
C SER A 6 5.91 -19.31 -0.42
N GLY A 7 6.73 -18.94 -1.41
CA GLY A 7 7.36 -19.87 -2.36
C GLY A 7 6.47 -20.31 -3.53
N ASP A 8 5.26 -19.77 -3.66
CA ASP A 8 4.37 -20.07 -4.79
C ASP A 8 4.81 -19.29 -6.04
N THR A 9 5.43 -19.99 -6.99
CA THR A 9 5.89 -19.46 -8.28
C THR A 9 4.97 -19.79 -9.45
N THR A 10 3.71 -20.19 -9.20
CA THR A 10 2.74 -20.61 -10.23
C THR A 10 2.37 -19.47 -11.19
N TRP A 11 2.63 -18.23 -10.79
CA TRP A 11 2.32 -17.02 -11.55
C TRP A 11 3.60 -16.26 -11.91
N VAL A 12 3.64 -15.73 -13.13
CA VAL A 12 4.69 -14.84 -13.61
C VAL A 12 4.08 -13.44 -13.74
N ALA A 13 4.78 -12.47 -13.16
CA ALA A 13 4.41 -11.07 -13.28
C ALA A 13 4.76 -10.55 -14.67
N VAL A 14 3.83 -9.80 -15.27
CA VAL A 14 4.14 -9.00 -16.45
C VAL A 14 4.73 -7.67 -15.97
N PRO A 15 5.89 -7.22 -16.48
CA PRO A 15 6.65 -6.12 -15.86
C PRO A 15 6.07 -4.72 -16.15
N PHE A 16 4.75 -4.55 -16.07
CA PHE A 16 4.07 -3.27 -16.17
C PHE A 16 2.93 -3.17 -15.15
N PHE A 17 2.85 -2.04 -14.47
CA PHE A 17 1.76 -1.76 -13.53
C PHE A 17 0.54 -1.21 -14.28
N LEU A 18 -0.61 -1.83 -14.07
CA LEU A 18 -1.91 -1.41 -14.59
C LEU A 18 -2.44 -0.14 -13.92
N MET A 19 -2.13 0.01 -12.63
CA MET A 19 -2.52 1.17 -11.83
C MET A 19 -1.28 1.76 -11.18
N ARG A 20 -1.14 3.07 -11.33
CA ARG A 20 -0.16 3.88 -10.61
C ARG A 20 -0.86 5.09 -10.03
N ASN A 21 -0.68 5.32 -8.74
CA ASN A 21 -1.30 6.45 -8.07
C ASN A 21 -0.53 6.81 -6.81
N PHE A 22 -0.37 8.10 -6.56
CA PHE A 22 0.19 8.56 -5.30
C PHE A 22 -0.81 8.36 -4.17
N ARG A 23 -0.28 8.30 -2.93
CA ARG A 23 -1.07 7.98 -1.74
C ARG A 23 -1.24 9.13 -0.75
N HIS A 24 -0.58 10.26 -0.95
CA HIS A 24 -0.76 11.46 -0.13
C HIS A 24 -2.22 11.94 -0.15
N ARG A 25 -2.89 11.88 -1.31
CA ARG A 25 -4.32 12.21 -1.46
C ARG A 25 -5.32 11.29 -0.76
N CYS A 26 -4.87 10.14 -0.25
CA CYS A 26 -5.71 9.10 0.38
C CYS A 26 -5.84 9.29 1.90
N PHE A 27 -5.43 10.45 2.42
CA PHE A 27 -5.61 10.82 3.82
C PHE A 27 -6.73 11.83 3.95
N PHE A 28 -7.72 11.52 4.79
CA PHE A 28 -8.89 12.35 5.03
C PHE A 28 -9.01 12.68 6.51
N VAL A 29 -9.43 13.90 6.81
CA VAL A 29 -9.69 14.42 8.16
C VAL A 29 -11.05 15.13 8.15
N ARG A 30 -11.57 15.50 9.33
CA ARG A 30 -12.76 16.36 9.41
C ARG A 30 -12.47 17.72 8.76
N GLU A 31 -13.48 18.36 8.17
CA GLU A 31 -13.31 19.70 7.57
C GLU A 31 -12.81 20.73 8.59
N SER A 32 -13.31 20.66 9.83
CA SER A 32 -12.92 21.53 10.95
C SER A 32 -11.52 21.24 11.51
N ASP A 33 -10.87 20.16 11.10
CA ASP A 33 -9.51 19.86 11.50
C ASP A 33 -8.54 20.81 10.76
N GLU A 34 -7.49 21.29 11.43
CA GLU A 34 -6.50 22.22 10.83
C GLU A 34 -5.19 21.52 10.41
N ARG A 35 -4.99 20.26 10.81
CA ARG A 35 -3.75 19.50 10.55
C ARG A 35 -3.52 19.31 9.05
N ALA A 36 -2.29 19.53 8.58
CA ALA A 36 -2.01 19.60 7.14
C ALA A 36 -0.83 18.72 6.69
N SER A 37 -0.23 17.97 7.61
CA SER A 37 0.92 17.12 7.36
C SER A 37 0.85 15.78 8.11
N PHE A 38 1.68 14.81 7.72
CA PHE A 38 1.82 13.57 8.49
C PHE A 38 2.37 13.82 9.90
N GLN A 39 3.22 14.85 10.07
CA GLN A 39 3.79 15.21 11.36
C GLN A 39 2.70 15.64 12.35
N ASP A 40 1.68 16.34 11.88
CA ASP A 40 0.56 16.80 12.71
C ASP A 40 -0.31 15.65 13.23
N LEU A 41 -0.25 14.48 12.58
CA LEU A 41 -1.00 13.28 12.99
C LEU A 41 -0.22 12.39 13.98
N VAL A 42 1.04 12.71 14.29
CA VAL A 42 1.88 11.91 15.19
C VAL A 42 1.21 11.81 16.57
N GLY A 43 1.10 10.59 17.09
CA GLY A 43 0.37 10.27 18.32
C GLY A 43 -1.13 10.06 18.15
N GLY A 44 -1.68 10.38 16.96
CA GLY A 44 -3.10 10.25 16.66
C GLY A 44 -3.56 8.84 16.29
N ARG A 45 -4.87 8.71 16.13
CA ARG A 45 -5.60 7.48 15.76
C ARG A 45 -6.01 7.52 14.29
N ILE A 46 -5.47 6.60 13.48
CA ILE A 46 -5.69 6.55 12.03
C ILE A 46 -6.51 5.30 11.66
N GLY A 47 -7.64 5.52 11.00
CA GLY A 47 -8.46 4.45 10.42
C GLY A 47 -7.94 3.98 9.06
N THR A 48 -7.98 2.68 8.77
CA THR A 48 -7.59 2.10 7.48
C THR A 48 -8.47 0.89 7.15
N ASP A 49 -8.84 0.72 5.88
CA ASP A 49 -9.81 -0.32 5.49
C ASP A 49 -9.16 -1.68 5.22
N ASN A 50 -7.88 -1.69 4.85
CA ASN A 50 -7.17 -2.93 4.58
C ASN A 50 -5.67 -2.82 4.89
N TRP A 51 -5.29 -3.26 6.09
CA TRP A 51 -3.91 -3.24 6.54
C TRP A 51 -2.91 -3.81 5.53
N MET A 52 -3.27 -4.89 4.82
CA MET A 52 -2.40 -5.59 3.88
C MET A 52 -2.45 -5.05 2.44
N ALA A 53 -3.36 -4.12 2.13
CA ALA A 53 -3.51 -3.58 0.79
C ALA A 53 -2.19 -2.95 0.31
N SER A 54 -1.89 -3.12 -0.99
CA SER A 54 -0.72 -2.46 -1.59
C SER A 54 -0.85 -0.95 -1.52
N GLY A 55 -2.06 -0.41 -1.62
CA GLY A 55 -2.34 1.00 -1.44
C GLY A 55 -1.90 1.52 -0.09
N ASP A 56 -2.34 0.85 0.98
CA ASP A 56 -2.03 1.23 2.36
C ASP A 56 -0.56 1.01 2.70
N THR A 57 0.06 0.02 2.07
CA THR A 57 1.52 -0.16 2.13
C THR A 57 2.25 1.05 1.53
N TRP A 58 1.79 1.57 0.39
CA TRP A 58 2.36 2.79 -0.20
C TRP A 58 2.03 4.06 0.60
N SER A 59 0.85 4.15 1.22
CA SER A 59 0.50 5.24 2.14
C SER A 59 1.44 5.28 3.34
N ARG A 60 1.69 4.12 3.97
CA ARG A 60 2.68 3.99 5.05
C ARG A 60 4.12 4.22 4.58
N ALA A 61 4.46 3.84 3.34
CA ALA A 61 5.76 4.17 2.77
C ALA A 61 5.96 5.68 2.58
N ALA A 62 4.92 6.42 2.21
CA ALA A 62 4.95 7.88 2.12
C ALA A 62 5.18 8.53 3.50
N ILE A 63 4.53 8.03 4.55
CA ILE A 63 4.78 8.47 5.94
C ILE A 63 6.26 8.23 6.31
N ARG A 64 6.77 7.02 6.04
CA ARG A 64 8.15 6.62 6.37
C ARG A 64 9.19 7.42 5.59
N GLU A 65 8.88 7.87 4.37
CA GLU A 65 9.77 8.71 3.58
C GLU A 65 10.06 10.04 4.28
N GLN A 66 9.11 10.57 5.05
CA GLN A 66 9.30 11.77 5.86
C GLN A 66 10.01 11.50 7.20
N GLY A 67 10.55 10.29 7.40
CA GLY A 67 11.23 9.89 8.63
C GLY A 67 10.30 9.55 9.79
N ILE A 68 8.99 9.43 9.55
CA ILE A 68 8.00 9.15 10.61
C ILE A 68 7.77 7.63 10.71
N GLY A 69 7.95 7.09 11.91
CA GLY A 69 7.67 5.68 12.21
C GLY A 69 6.18 5.37 12.20
N THR A 70 5.77 4.25 11.60
CA THR A 70 4.35 3.82 11.60
C THR A 70 3.87 3.40 12.99
N ASP A 71 4.79 3.13 13.91
CA ASP A 71 4.56 2.87 15.34
C ASP A 71 4.16 4.14 16.12
N ARG A 72 4.31 5.32 15.53
CA ARG A 72 3.95 6.62 16.13
C ARG A 72 2.46 6.94 16.05
N PHE A 73 1.64 6.03 15.52
CA PHE A 73 0.20 6.18 15.36
C PHE A 73 -0.51 5.00 16.03
N THR A 74 -1.77 5.19 16.42
CA THR A 74 -2.67 4.09 16.76
C THR A 74 -3.51 3.76 15.54
N TRP A 75 -3.47 2.53 15.04
CA TRP A 75 -4.20 2.13 13.85
C TRP A 75 -5.50 1.42 14.19
N VAL A 76 -6.57 1.77 13.48
CA VAL A 76 -7.86 1.12 13.59
C VAL A 76 -8.25 0.57 12.22
N CYS A 77 -8.36 -0.76 12.13
CA CYS A 77 -8.66 -1.46 10.88
C CYS A 77 -10.13 -1.84 10.83
N GLY A 78 -10.85 -1.52 9.75
CA GLY A 78 -12.27 -1.83 9.65
C GLY A 78 -12.93 -1.27 8.39
N PRO A 79 -14.21 -1.56 8.14
CA PRO A 79 -14.91 -0.99 7.00
C PRO A 79 -14.95 0.54 7.08
N VAL A 80 -14.80 1.23 5.94
CA VAL A 80 -15.01 2.68 5.89
C VAL A 80 -16.46 3.02 6.28
N GLU A 81 -17.40 2.25 5.74
CA GLU A 81 -18.85 2.44 5.91
C GLU A 81 -19.49 1.21 6.55
N GLY A 82 -20.37 1.40 7.54
CA GLY A 82 -21.28 0.37 8.04
C GLY A 82 -20.62 -0.95 8.50
N VAL A 83 -21.23 -2.07 8.10
CA VAL A 83 -20.85 -3.42 8.56
C VAL A 83 -19.76 -4.00 7.66
N ALA A 84 -18.76 -4.63 8.30
CA ALA A 84 -17.53 -5.11 7.68
C ALA A 84 -17.78 -5.99 6.44
N GLU A 85 -17.07 -5.68 5.35
CA GLU A 85 -16.71 -6.72 4.40
C GLU A 85 -15.69 -7.63 5.08
N ASP A 86 -15.85 -8.95 4.92
CA ASP A 86 -14.92 -9.96 5.45
C ASP A 86 -13.58 -9.88 4.69
N ARG A 87 -12.77 -8.88 5.05
CA ARG A 87 -11.44 -8.64 4.46
C ARG A 87 -10.38 -9.08 5.46
N PRO A 88 -9.58 -10.11 5.13
CA PRO A 88 -8.48 -10.53 5.99
C PRO A 88 -7.47 -9.40 6.17
N GLN A 89 -7.30 -8.94 7.41
CA GLN A 89 -6.35 -7.87 7.76
C GLN A 89 -4.93 -8.39 7.99
N GLY A 90 -4.73 -9.72 7.96
CA GLY A 90 -3.45 -10.36 8.24
C GLY A 90 -2.99 -10.13 9.69
N ASN A 91 -1.68 -10.19 9.90
CA ASN A 91 -1.09 -9.92 11.22
C ASN A 91 -0.96 -8.40 11.40
N LEU A 92 -1.79 -7.87 12.30
CA LEU A 92 -1.72 -6.48 12.72
C LEU A 92 -0.50 -6.25 13.64
N PRO A 93 0.21 -5.11 13.53
CA PRO A 93 1.26 -4.76 14.49
C PRO A 93 0.66 -4.45 15.88
N PRO A 94 1.49 -4.38 16.94
CA PRO A 94 1.02 -4.16 18.31
C PRO A 94 0.21 -2.88 18.52
N ASN A 95 0.42 -1.87 17.67
CA ASN A 95 -0.27 -0.58 17.72
C ASN A 95 -1.47 -0.52 16.76
N ALA A 96 -1.99 -1.67 16.31
CA ALA A 96 -3.16 -1.76 15.44
C ALA A 96 -4.22 -2.70 16.03
N SER A 97 -5.48 -2.30 15.92
CA SER A 97 -6.64 -3.09 16.36
C SER A 97 -7.77 -3.04 15.34
N MET A 98 -8.72 -3.97 15.44
CA MET A 98 -9.95 -3.88 14.66
C MET A 98 -10.87 -2.78 15.21
N ALA A 99 -11.65 -2.15 14.34
CA ALA A 99 -12.78 -1.32 14.71
C ALA A 99 -13.83 -2.16 15.47
N PRO A 100 -14.60 -1.55 16.39
CA PRO A 100 -15.69 -2.26 17.06
C PRO A 100 -16.69 -2.85 16.04
N PRO A 101 -17.27 -4.03 16.31
CA PRO A 101 -18.28 -4.61 15.43
C PRO A 101 -19.43 -3.63 15.13
N GLY A 102 -19.81 -3.53 13.87
CA GLY A 102 -20.89 -2.65 13.42
C GLY A 102 -20.57 -1.16 13.37
N ARG A 103 -19.31 -0.75 13.67
CA ARG A 103 -18.86 0.63 13.51
C ARG A 103 -18.04 0.79 12.23
N GLY A 104 -18.43 1.77 11.41
CA GLY A 104 -17.66 2.23 10.26
C GLY A 104 -16.63 3.29 10.65
N LEU A 105 -15.46 3.25 10.02
CA LEU A 105 -14.39 4.22 10.29
C LEU A 105 -14.80 5.66 9.97
N ARG A 106 -15.68 5.87 8.98
CA ARG A 106 -16.24 7.19 8.66
C ARG A 106 -16.94 7.80 9.87
N ASP A 107 -17.82 7.05 10.52
CA ASP A 107 -18.59 7.54 11.66
C ASP A 107 -17.65 7.79 12.84
N MET A 108 -16.69 6.89 13.08
CA MET A 108 -15.66 7.11 14.10
C MET A 108 -14.82 8.38 13.85
N LEU A 109 -14.55 8.74 12.59
CA LEU A 109 -13.90 10.02 12.26
C LEU A 109 -14.79 11.21 12.60
N LEU A 110 -16.09 11.16 12.25
CA LEU A 110 -17.04 12.23 12.55
C LEU A 110 -17.25 12.41 14.07
N ASP A 111 -17.28 11.30 14.82
CA ASP A 111 -17.47 11.27 16.27
C ASP A 111 -16.21 11.73 17.05
N GLY A 112 -15.10 12.00 16.36
CA GLY A 112 -13.84 12.39 17.01
C GLY A 112 -13.04 11.21 17.59
N GLU A 113 -13.49 9.97 17.38
CA GLU A 113 -12.78 8.76 17.81
C GLU A 113 -11.56 8.45 16.93
N LEU A 114 -11.51 8.97 15.70
CA LEU A 114 -10.35 8.94 14.82
C LEU A 114 -9.89 10.35 14.49
N ASP A 115 -8.60 10.50 14.25
CA ASP A 115 -7.96 11.73 13.81
C ASP A 115 -7.91 11.84 12.29
N ALA A 116 -7.72 10.71 11.61
CA ALA A 116 -7.67 10.65 10.16
C ALA A 116 -8.14 9.28 9.65
N LEU A 117 -8.53 9.25 8.38
CA LEU A 117 -8.67 8.05 7.58
C LEU A 117 -7.53 7.97 6.57
N MET A 118 -6.95 6.79 6.42
CA MET A 118 -6.01 6.42 5.38
C MET A 118 -6.69 5.32 4.54
N VAL A 119 -7.40 5.74 3.50
CA VAL A 119 -8.25 4.86 2.68
C VAL A 119 -8.14 5.23 1.20
N PRO A 120 -8.18 4.25 0.28
CA PRO A 120 -8.03 4.52 -1.15
C PRO A 120 -9.21 5.31 -1.72
N ASP A 121 -10.42 4.93 -1.33
CA ASP A 121 -11.66 5.53 -1.78
C ASP A 121 -12.14 6.56 -0.75
N PRO A 122 -12.55 7.77 -1.19
CA PRO A 122 -13.05 8.78 -0.28
C PRO A 122 -14.29 8.30 0.48
N PRO A 123 -14.47 8.67 1.77
CA PRO A 123 -15.65 8.31 2.54
C PRO A 123 -16.91 8.92 1.92
N ARG A 124 -18.07 8.31 2.18
CA ARG A 124 -19.35 8.82 1.70
C ARG A 124 -19.58 10.25 2.18
N GLY A 125 -19.97 11.14 1.27
CA GLY A 125 -20.17 12.55 1.54
C GLY A 125 -18.92 13.41 1.29
N PHE A 126 -17.78 12.83 0.91
CA PHE A 126 -16.56 13.58 0.61
C PHE A 126 -16.70 14.56 -0.57
N LEU A 127 -17.49 14.21 -1.59
CA LEU A 127 -17.65 15.01 -2.82
C LEU A 127 -18.80 16.02 -2.75
N GLU A 128 -19.53 16.06 -1.64
CA GLU A 128 -20.67 16.97 -1.47
C GLU A 128 -20.19 18.39 -1.17
N PRO A 129 -20.93 19.44 -1.58
CA PRO A 129 -20.52 20.84 -1.38
C PRO A 129 -20.25 21.23 0.09
N ASP A 130 -20.98 20.62 1.02
CA ASP A 130 -20.91 20.81 2.47
C ASP A 130 -20.23 19.61 3.15
N SER A 131 -19.26 18.99 2.48
CA SER A 131 -18.58 17.81 3.00
C SER A 131 -18.04 18.05 4.41
N PRO A 132 -18.31 17.16 5.38
CA PRO A 132 -17.70 17.24 6.70
C PRO A 132 -16.24 16.76 6.68
N PHE A 133 -15.68 16.48 5.50
CA PHE A 133 -14.35 15.91 5.31
C PHE A 133 -13.53 16.76 4.36
N ARG A 134 -12.21 16.73 4.57
CA ARG A 134 -11.21 17.17 3.58
C ARG A 134 -10.07 16.20 3.50
N ARG A 135 -9.25 16.36 2.46
CA ARG A 135 -7.93 15.74 2.43
C ARG A 135 -7.04 16.38 3.49
N LEU A 136 -6.15 15.59 4.08
CA LEU A 136 -5.10 16.07 5.00
C LEU A 136 -4.27 17.15 4.30
N PHE A 137 -3.73 16.82 3.12
CA PHE A 137 -3.04 17.77 2.27
C PHE A 137 -4.05 18.49 1.37
N ARG A 138 -4.28 19.78 1.64
CA ARG A 138 -5.12 20.62 0.77
C ARG A 138 -4.51 20.72 -0.63
N ASP A 139 -3.21 20.98 -0.71
CA ASP A 139 -2.44 20.90 -1.95
C ASP A 139 -1.69 19.56 -2.05
N PHE A 140 -2.45 18.47 -2.18
CA PHE A 140 -1.87 17.13 -2.34
C PHE A 140 -1.01 17.03 -3.60
N ARG A 141 -1.27 17.83 -4.65
CA ARG A 141 -0.53 17.76 -5.90
C ARG A 141 0.92 18.19 -5.71
N SER A 142 1.16 19.32 -5.07
CA SER A 142 2.53 19.77 -4.77
C SER A 142 3.26 18.81 -3.84
N VAL A 143 2.56 18.19 -2.88
CA VAL A 143 3.16 17.15 -2.01
C VAL A 143 3.58 15.92 -2.81
N GLU A 144 2.76 15.48 -3.75
CA GLU A 144 3.02 14.33 -4.62
C GLU A 144 4.15 14.58 -5.62
N GLU A 145 4.18 15.78 -6.21
CA GLU A 145 5.27 16.22 -7.10
C GLU A 145 6.59 16.29 -6.33
N ALA A 146 6.60 16.91 -5.14
CA ALA A 146 7.79 16.96 -4.29
C ALA A 146 8.27 15.57 -3.85
N TYR A 147 7.34 14.64 -3.56
CA TYR A 147 7.69 13.24 -3.27
C TYR A 147 8.35 12.58 -4.48
N TYR A 148 7.82 12.79 -5.68
CA TYR A 148 8.40 12.24 -6.90
C TYR A 148 9.78 12.82 -7.18
N ASP A 149 9.99 14.12 -7.00
CA ASP A 149 11.28 14.77 -7.21
C ASP A 149 12.37 14.26 -6.26
N ARG A 150 12.01 13.99 -5.00
CA ARG A 150 12.95 13.45 -4.00
C ARG A 150 13.28 11.98 -4.24
N THR A 151 12.30 11.17 -4.64
CA THR A 151 12.42 9.70 -4.62
C THR A 151 12.59 9.08 -6.01
N GLY A 152 12.11 9.74 -7.05
CA GLY A 152 11.91 9.17 -8.38
C GLY A 152 10.82 8.08 -8.44
N ILE A 153 10.06 7.89 -7.35
CA ILE A 153 9.10 6.79 -7.21
C ILE A 153 7.70 7.25 -7.62
N TRP A 154 7.14 6.61 -8.63
CA TRP A 154 5.70 6.68 -8.93
C TRP A 154 5.05 5.34 -8.54
N PRO A 155 4.26 5.29 -7.45
CA PRO A 155 3.83 4.03 -6.85
C PRO A 155 3.07 3.11 -7.81
N GLY A 156 3.57 1.89 -7.99
CA GLY A 156 2.93 0.82 -8.75
C GLY A 156 2.03 -0.04 -7.86
N LEU A 157 0.78 -0.25 -8.26
CA LEU A 157 -0.26 -0.82 -7.40
C LEU A 157 -0.78 -2.16 -7.91
N HIS A 158 -1.31 -2.18 -9.12
CA HIS A 158 -1.86 -3.39 -9.73
C HIS A 158 -0.91 -3.92 -10.79
N LEU A 159 -0.62 -5.22 -10.75
CA LEU A 159 0.27 -5.90 -11.66
C LEU A 159 -0.50 -7.02 -12.37
N ALA A 160 -0.39 -7.09 -13.68
CA ALA A 160 -0.91 -8.23 -14.41
C ALA A 160 -0.05 -9.47 -14.12
N VAL A 161 -0.69 -10.62 -13.96
CA VAL A 161 -0.01 -11.89 -13.80
C VAL A 161 -0.58 -12.91 -14.77
N VAL A 162 0.29 -13.77 -15.27
CA VAL A 162 -0.08 -14.91 -16.12
C VAL A 162 0.35 -16.20 -15.43
N ARG A 163 -0.37 -17.29 -15.66
CA ARG A 163 0.07 -18.58 -15.16
C ARG A 163 1.40 -18.94 -15.83
N ARG A 164 2.36 -19.39 -15.02
CA ARG A 164 3.71 -19.74 -15.48
C ARG A 164 3.71 -20.69 -16.66
N THR A 165 2.91 -21.76 -16.58
CA THR A 165 2.80 -22.77 -17.65
C THR A 165 2.40 -22.13 -18.98
N VAL A 166 1.45 -21.20 -18.95
CA VAL A 166 1.00 -20.48 -20.16
C VAL A 166 2.12 -19.59 -20.72
N ALA A 167 2.88 -18.92 -19.86
CA ALA A 167 4.02 -18.09 -20.29
C ALA A 167 5.16 -18.94 -20.90
N GLU A 168 5.40 -20.13 -20.34
CA GLU A 168 6.44 -21.05 -20.78
C GLU A 168 6.05 -21.78 -22.08
N GLU A 169 4.77 -22.09 -22.28
CA GLU A 169 4.22 -22.64 -23.53
C GLU A 169 4.23 -21.62 -24.68
N HIS A 170 4.23 -20.32 -24.36
CA HIS A 170 4.17 -19.23 -25.35
C HIS A 170 5.25 -18.15 -25.12
N PRO A 171 6.55 -18.47 -25.24
CA PRO A 171 7.66 -17.58 -24.86
C PRO A 171 7.83 -16.32 -25.72
N GLY A 172 7.08 -16.20 -26.82
CA GLY A 172 6.98 -14.99 -27.66
C GLY A 172 5.55 -14.48 -27.84
N GLY A 173 4.60 -15.00 -27.04
CA GLY A 173 3.19 -14.63 -27.14
C GLY A 173 2.98 -13.15 -26.85
N THR A 174 2.19 -12.49 -27.69
CA THR A 174 1.71 -11.14 -27.37
C THR A 174 0.62 -11.26 -26.32
N LEU A 175 0.90 -10.84 -25.09
CA LEU A 175 -0.15 -10.66 -24.09
C LEU A 175 -0.90 -9.36 -24.41
N THR A 176 -1.97 -9.47 -25.18
CA THR A 176 -2.90 -8.36 -25.36
C THR A 176 -3.78 -8.27 -24.12
N VAL A 177 -3.41 -7.40 -23.18
CA VAL A 177 -4.31 -7.00 -22.10
C VAL A 177 -5.27 -5.97 -22.68
N THR A 178 -6.36 -6.45 -23.29
CA THR A 178 -7.49 -5.58 -23.59
C THR A 178 -8.09 -5.20 -22.24
N ALA A 179 -8.00 -3.92 -21.86
CA ALA A 179 -8.78 -3.36 -20.77
C ALA A 179 -10.27 -3.37 -21.17
N SER A 180 -10.86 -4.55 -21.26
CA SER A 180 -12.30 -4.70 -21.40
C SER A 180 -12.93 -4.28 -20.07
N ARG A 181 -14.12 -3.69 -20.17
CA ARG A 181 -14.92 -3.13 -19.05
C ARG A 181 -15.01 -3.98 -17.77
N SER A 182 -14.66 -5.27 -17.81
CA SER A 182 -14.71 -6.19 -16.69
C SER A 182 -13.76 -5.87 -15.53
N VAL A 183 -12.70 -5.10 -15.76
CA VAL A 183 -11.86 -4.61 -14.64
C VAL A 183 -12.68 -3.64 -13.77
N ALA A 184 -13.57 -2.82 -14.35
CA ALA A 184 -14.39 -1.89 -13.57
C ALA A 184 -15.47 -2.59 -12.73
N SER A 185 -16.03 -3.71 -13.20
CA SER A 185 -17.10 -4.43 -12.48
C SER A 185 -16.58 -5.26 -11.29
N ALA A 186 -15.34 -5.73 -11.32
CA ALA A 186 -14.72 -6.46 -10.21
C ALA A 186 -14.30 -5.55 -9.04
N PHE A 187 -14.27 -4.23 -9.25
CA PHE A 187 -13.76 -3.25 -8.28
C PHE A 187 -14.83 -2.36 -7.66
N GLY A 188 -16.13 -2.60 -7.90
CA GLY A 188 -17.21 -1.84 -7.26
C GLY A 188 -17.06 -0.32 -7.41
N VAL A 189 -16.35 0.14 -8.45
CA VAL A 189 -16.03 1.56 -8.63
C VAL A 189 -17.29 2.23 -9.13
N GLY A 190 -18.03 2.79 -8.18
CA GLY A 190 -19.09 3.76 -8.43
C GLY A 190 -18.58 4.81 -9.40
N HIS A 191 -19.41 5.10 -10.40
CA HIS A 191 -19.10 6.00 -11.49
C HIS A 191 -18.50 7.32 -11.03
N GLY A 192 -17.28 7.60 -11.49
CA GLY A 192 -16.89 8.95 -11.85
C GLY A 192 -15.74 9.57 -11.07
N VAL A 193 -14.53 9.01 -11.12
CA VAL A 193 -13.29 9.81 -11.03
C VAL A 193 -12.21 9.11 -11.87
N HIS A 194 -11.44 9.90 -12.62
CA HIS A 194 -10.42 9.52 -13.63
C HIS A 194 -10.93 9.29 -15.06
N ARG A 195 -11.32 10.38 -15.73
CA ARG A 195 -11.52 10.39 -17.20
C ARG A 195 -10.33 10.91 -18.00
N GLU A 196 -9.23 11.32 -17.37
CA GLU A 196 -8.12 11.95 -18.09
C GLU A 196 -6.76 11.43 -17.62
N THR A 197 -6.20 10.48 -18.39
CA THR A 197 -4.78 10.42 -18.80
C THR A 197 -4.64 9.28 -19.81
N TRP A 198 -5.09 9.51 -21.05
CA TRP A 198 -4.81 8.63 -22.17
C TRP A 198 -3.50 9.06 -22.82
N THR A 199 -2.38 8.52 -22.36
CA THR A 199 -1.13 8.61 -23.12
C THR A 199 -1.13 7.46 -24.11
N ARG A 200 -1.14 7.75 -25.41
CA ARG A 200 -0.91 6.74 -26.46
C ARG A 200 0.36 5.95 -26.11
N ILE A 201 0.21 4.67 -25.82
CA ILE A 201 1.36 3.78 -25.60
C ILE A 201 2.06 3.64 -26.94
N ARG A 202 3.29 4.17 -27.04
CA ARG A 202 4.16 3.88 -28.18
C ARG A 202 4.61 2.42 -28.08
N PRO A 203 4.79 1.74 -29.23
CA PRO A 203 5.33 0.38 -29.21
C PRO A 203 6.71 0.35 -28.54
N VAL A 204 7.05 -0.80 -27.95
CA VAL A 204 8.19 -0.99 -27.01
C VAL A 204 9.54 -0.59 -27.62
N ASP A 205 9.67 -0.66 -28.94
CA ASP A 205 10.82 -0.24 -29.74
C ASP A 205 11.04 1.29 -29.79
N GLN A 206 10.02 2.07 -29.42
CA GLN A 206 10.04 3.54 -29.44
C GLN A 206 10.15 4.18 -28.05
N LEU A 207 10.28 3.39 -26.99
CA LEU A 207 10.55 3.91 -25.64
C LEU A 207 12.03 4.29 -25.52
N PRO A 208 12.36 5.43 -24.88
CA PRO A 208 13.75 5.78 -24.62
C PRO A 208 14.40 4.68 -23.79
N ARG A 209 15.50 4.11 -24.29
CA ARG A 209 16.25 3.08 -23.57
C ARG A 209 16.78 3.68 -22.26
N PRO A 210 16.67 2.99 -21.13
CA PRO A 210 17.22 3.49 -19.87
C PRO A 210 18.72 3.73 -20.05
N HIS A 211 19.20 4.88 -19.57
CA HIS A 211 20.63 5.14 -19.45
C HIS A 211 21.27 4.00 -18.66
N ARG A 212 22.09 3.19 -19.33
CA ARG A 212 22.98 2.22 -18.67
C ARG A 212 23.96 3.01 -17.79
N ARG A 213 23.63 3.22 -16.52
CA ARG A 213 24.68 3.31 -15.49
C ARG A 213 25.14 1.88 -15.23
N THR A 214 26.27 1.52 -15.81
CA THR A 214 27.00 0.29 -15.50
C THR A 214 27.60 0.39 -14.10
N THR A 215 26.78 0.18 -13.07
CA THR A 215 27.32 -0.21 -11.77
C THR A 215 27.60 -1.70 -11.85
N ARG A 216 28.88 -2.06 -11.96
CA ARG A 216 29.36 -3.44 -11.91
C ARG A 216 28.99 -4.01 -10.55
N LEU A 217 27.93 -4.82 -10.48
CA LEU A 217 27.63 -5.63 -9.28
C LEU A 217 28.73 -6.68 -9.18
N GLU A 218 29.66 -6.51 -8.22
CA GLU A 218 30.54 -7.61 -7.84
C GLU A 218 29.71 -8.74 -7.20
N PRO A 219 30.00 -10.01 -7.53
CA PRO A 219 29.32 -11.13 -6.91
C PRO A 219 29.65 -11.20 -5.42
N LEU A 220 28.61 -11.22 -4.59
CA LEU A 220 28.69 -11.47 -3.14
C LEU A 220 29.51 -12.76 -2.90
N ARG A 221 30.73 -12.62 -2.38
CA ARG A 221 31.47 -13.75 -1.80
C ARG A 221 30.60 -14.37 -0.71
N GLN A 222 30.19 -15.61 -0.91
CA GLN A 222 29.61 -16.43 0.15
C GLN A 222 30.63 -16.54 1.29
N GLN A 223 30.46 -15.75 2.34
CA GLN A 223 31.14 -15.97 3.61
C GLN A 223 30.56 -17.26 4.21
N ARG A 224 31.31 -18.36 4.09
CA ARG A 224 31.09 -19.55 4.89
C ARG A 224 31.18 -19.15 6.37
N LEU A 225 30.06 -19.18 7.07
CA LEU A 225 30.03 -19.09 8.54
C LEU A 225 30.89 -20.22 9.10
N LYS A 226 31.96 -19.89 9.83
CA LYS A 226 32.74 -20.86 10.60
C LYS A 226 31.90 -21.31 11.81
N PRO A 227 31.80 -22.61 12.12
CA PRO A 227 31.11 -23.06 13.32
C PRO A 227 31.89 -22.60 14.56
N GLY A 228 31.19 -21.95 15.49
CA GLY A 228 31.74 -21.58 16.80
C GLY A 228 31.88 -22.81 17.72
N PRO A 229 32.76 -22.76 18.74
CA PRO A 229 33.04 -23.91 19.59
C PRO A 229 31.86 -24.24 20.53
N PRO A 230 31.70 -25.51 20.96
CA PRO A 230 30.57 -25.94 21.76
C PRO A 230 30.66 -25.38 23.18
N ARG A 231 29.63 -24.65 23.62
CA ARG A 231 29.47 -24.30 25.04
C ARG A 231 28.65 -25.38 25.73
N VAL A 232 29.34 -26.25 26.45
CA VAL A 232 28.77 -27.08 27.51
C VAL A 232 28.43 -26.18 28.69
N ARG A 233 27.18 -26.19 29.15
CA ARG A 233 26.83 -25.86 30.53
C ARG A 233 25.90 -26.96 31.04
N GLN A 234 26.46 -27.82 31.90
CA GLN A 234 25.67 -28.64 32.83
C GLN A 234 24.86 -27.68 33.70
N ILE A 235 23.54 -27.88 33.74
CA ILE A 235 22.68 -27.34 34.78
C ILE A 235 22.33 -28.52 35.68
N THR A 236 22.99 -28.56 36.83
CA THR A 236 22.64 -29.45 37.94
C THR A 236 21.33 -28.94 38.56
N MET A 237 20.31 -29.79 38.61
CA MET A 237 19.07 -29.55 39.35
C MET A 237 19.29 -29.91 40.82
N PRO A 238 18.88 -29.08 41.81
CA PRO A 238 18.65 -29.55 43.16
C PRO A 238 17.27 -30.22 43.26
N HIS A 239 17.25 -31.34 43.96
CA HIS A 239 16.09 -32.17 44.27
C HIS A 239 15.58 -31.79 45.66
N GLU A 240 14.29 -31.49 45.80
CA GLU A 240 13.47 -31.41 47.03
C GLU A 240 12.04 -31.08 46.52
N ALA A 241 10.97 -31.84 46.74
CA ALA A 241 10.67 -33.03 47.54
C ALA A 241 9.70 -33.95 46.77
#